data_AF-A0A558HI76-F1
#
_entry.id   AF-A0A558HI76-F1
#
_cell.length_a   1.000
_cell.length_b   1.000
_cell.length_c   1.000
_cell.angle_alpha   90.00
_cell.angle_beta   90.00
_cell.angle_gamma   90.00
#
_symmetry.space_group_name_H-M   'P 1'
#
loop_
_entity.id
_entity.type
_entity.pdbx_description
1 polymer ?
#
loop_
_entity_poly.entity_id
_entity_poly.type
_entity_poly.pdbx_seq_one_letter_code
_entity_poly.pdbx_strand_id
1 'polypeptide(L)'
;MSDTPIIRAIKFDHRDTVFTHRGGPPGHAEIGRTVDTVLSATMGAGFARWQGAEVAWTVLYDEVIFVIEGEIEVTVAGETHRVSPGQMLWIPEGSELVYGGQALFGYALYPGNWKTLNCLE
;
A
#
# COMPACT_ATOMS: atom_id res chain seq x y z
N MET A 1 -35.33 9.06 11.11
CA MET A 1 -34.99 8.77 9.71
C MET A 1 -33.48 8.77 9.64
N SER A 2 -32.88 7.60 9.49
CA SER A 2 -31.42 7.44 9.48
C SER A 2 -30.89 7.95 8.15
N ASP A 3 -30.16 9.06 8.16
CA ASP A 3 -29.32 9.50 7.04
C ASP A 3 -28.16 8.52 6.88
N THR A 4 -28.46 7.34 6.33
CA THR A 4 -27.44 6.41 5.87
C THR A 4 -26.81 7.06 4.63
N PRO A 5 -25.49 7.35 4.62
CA PRO A 5 -24.87 7.94 3.46
C PRO A 5 -25.04 6.98 2.28
N ILE A 6 -25.69 7.47 1.22
CA ILE A 6 -25.69 6.79 -0.07
C ILE A 6 -24.24 6.78 -0.53
N ILE A 7 -23.56 5.63 -0.48
CA ILE A 7 -22.15 5.52 -0.89
C ILE A 7 -22.07 5.91 -2.37
N ARG A 8 -21.47 7.07 -2.62
CA ARG A 8 -21.08 7.56 -3.95
C ARG A 8 -19.64 7.14 -4.19
N ALA A 9 -19.31 6.71 -5.41
CA ALA A 9 -17.92 6.44 -5.77
C ALA A 9 -17.04 7.68 -5.48
N ILE A 10 -15.92 7.47 -4.80
CA ILE A 10 -14.96 8.54 -4.46
C ILE A 10 -13.76 8.39 -5.37
N LYS A 11 -13.40 9.48 -6.06
CA LYS A 11 -12.15 9.56 -6.83
C LYS A 11 -11.04 10.02 -5.90
N PHE A 12 -9.90 9.33 -5.93
CA PHE A 12 -8.67 9.74 -5.27
C PHE A 12 -7.60 10.09 -6.30
N ASP A 13 -6.73 11.04 -5.96
CA ASP A 13 -5.58 11.45 -6.75
C ASP A 13 -4.36 11.47 -5.84
N HIS A 14 -3.28 10.78 -6.23
CA HIS A 14 -2.05 10.75 -5.44
C HIS A 14 -1.43 12.14 -5.22
N ARG A 15 -1.78 13.14 -6.03
CA ARG A 15 -1.33 14.54 -5.87
C ARG A 15 -2.03 15.25 -4.71
N ASP A 16 -3.24 14.82 -4.38
CA ASP A 16 -4.07 15.38 -3.30
C ASP A 16 -4.01 14.54 -2.02
N THR A 17 -3.36 13.37 -2.08
CA THR A 17 -3.21 12.46 -0.94
C THR A 17 -2.15 12.96 0.03
N VAL A 18 -2.46 12.94 1.33
CA VAL A 18 -1.50 13.19 2.40
C VAL A 18 -0.65 11.95 2.64
N PHE A 19 0.66 12.09 2.53
CA PHE A 19 1.62 11.02 2.76
C PHE A 19 2.21 11.11 4.16
N THR A 20 2.45 9.94 4.77
CA THR A 20 3.15 9.81 6.04
C THR A 20 4.44 9.03 5.84
N HIS A 21 5.50 9.47 6.52
CA HIS A 21 6.81 8.84 6.45
C HIS A 21 6.75 7.38 6.95
N ARG A 22 7.38 6.48 6.20
CA ARG A 22 7.40 5.04 6.45
C ARG A 22 8.80 4.45 6.62
N GLY A 23 9.82 5.03 6.00
CA GLY A 23 11.19 4.50 6.04
C GLY A 23 12.26 5.42 5.48
N GLY A 24 13.51 5.09 5.83
CA GLY A 24 14.69 5.94 5.65
C GLY A 24 15.14 6.60 6.96
N PRO A 25 16.36 7.18 7.01
CA PRO A 25 17.45 7.09 6.01
C PRO A 25 18.24 5.75 6.06
N PRO A 26 18.99 5.37 4.99
CA PRO A 26 19.12 6.06 3.70
C PRO A 26 17.84 5.96 2.85
N GLY A 27 17.71 6.87 1.88
CA GLY A 27 16.51 7.01 1.07
C GLY A 27 15.32 7.61 1.83
N HIS A 28 14.15 7.58 1.18
CA HIS A 28 12.88 7.99 1.77
C HIS A 28 11.74 7.12 1.25
N ALA A 29 10.83 6.73 2.15
CA ALA A 29 9.60 6.01 1.82
C ALA A 29 8.42 6.64 2.54
N GLU A 30 7.29 6.76 1.85
CA GLU A 30 6.07 7.35 2.39
C GLU A 30 4.80 6.68 1.85
N ILE A 31 3.75 6.65 2.66
CA ILE A 31 2.48 6.00 2.34
C ILE A 31 1.33 7.00 2.54
N GLY A 32 0.45 7.08 1.55
CA GLY A 32 -0.75 7.89 1.57
C GLY A 32 -2.00 6.99 1.52
N ARG A 33 -2.70 6.86 2.65
CA ARG A 33 -3.92 6.02 2.74
C ARG A 33 -5.11 6.79 2.18
N THR A 34 -5.88 6.15 1.28
CA THR A 34 -7.06 6.76 0.64
C THR A 34 -8.36 6.07 1.07
N VAL A 35 -8.40 4.73 1.02
CA VAL A 35 -9.52 3.94 1.56
C VAL A 35 -9.09 3.37 2.91
N ASP A 36 -9.71 3.87 3.97
CA ASP A 36 -9.51 3.43 5.34
C ASP A 36 -10.76 2.71 5.89
N THR A 37 -10.70 2.32 7.16
CA THR A 37 -11.79 1.61 7.83
C THR A 37 -13.03 2.47 8.10
N VAL A 38 -12.93 3.80 8.00
CA VAL A 38 -14.08 4.71 8.09
C VAL A 38 -14.86 4.66 6.78
N LEU A 39 -14.16 4.61 5.64
CA LEU A 39 -14.77 4.53 4.31
C LEU A 39 -15.18 3.12 3.90
N SER A 40 -14.42 2.09 4.29
CA SER A 40 -14.71 0.70 3.93
C SER A 40 -14.37 -0.27 5.06
N ALA A 41 -15.35 -1.08 5.45
CA ALA A 41 -15.16 -2.13 6.44
C ALA A 41 -14.40 -3.36 5.91
N THR A 42 -14.19 -3.47 4.59
CA THR A 42 -13.67 -4.70 3.96
C THR A 42 -12.28 -4.54 3.37
N MET A 43 -11.96 -3.42 2.71
CA MET A 43 -10.72 -3.26 1.96
C MET A 43 -10.00 -1.96 2.32
N GLY A 44 -8.68 -1.97 2.17
CA GLY A 44 -7.84 -0.79 2.25
C GLY A 44 -7.26 -0.46 0.88
N ALA A 45 -6.93 0.80 0.66
CA ALA A 45 -6.21 1.22 -0.53
C ALA A 45 -5.43 2.51 -0.26
N GLY A 46 -4.45 2.78 -1.12
CA GLY A 46 -3.65 3.98 -1.04
C GLY A 46 -2.63 4.11 -2.15
N PHE A 47 -1.76 5.08 -1.97
CA PHE A 47 -0.59 5.31 -2.79
C PHE A 47 0.66 5.25 -1.92
N ALA A 48 1.79 4.94 -2.53
CA ALA A 48 3.08 4.92 -1.86
C ALA A 48 4.16 5.49 -2.78
N ARG A 49 5.14 6.16 -2.18
CA ARG A 49 6.33 6.68 -2.87
C ARG A 49 7.59 6.15 -2.21
N TRP A 50 8.41 5.49 -3.01
CA TRP A 50 9.74 5.01 -2.63
C TRP A 50 10.80 5.81 -3.37
N GLN A 51 11.83 6.23 -2.65
CA GLN A 51 12.97 6.99 -3.14
C GLN A 51 14.26 6.37 -2.57
N GLY A 52 14.54 5.14 -2.95
CA GLY A 52 15.76 4.40 -2.58
C GLY A 52 15.83 3.95 -1.13
N ALA A 53 14.74 4.02 -0.37
CA ALA A 53 14.68 3.42 0.96
C ALA A 53 14.39 1.92 0.88
N GLU A 54 14.98 1.15 1.79
CA GLU A 54 14.62 -0.26 1.99
C GLU A 54 13.77 -0.38 3.25
N VAL A 55 12.63 -1.06 3.14
CA VAL A 55 11.67 -1.21 4.25
C VAL A 55 11.25 -2.66 4.36
N ALA A 56 11.71 -3.32 5.42
CA ALA A 56 11.25 -4.65 5.78
C ALA A 56 9.83 -4.60 6.37
N TRP A 57 8.98 -5.54 5.94
CA TRP A 57 7.60 -5.67 6.41
C TRP A 57 7.11 -7.10 6.28
N THR A 58 6.24 -7.52 7.20
CA THR A 58 5.46 -8.75 7.08
C THR A 58 4.04 -8.34 6.75
N VAL A 59 3.56 -8.68 5.55
CA VAL A 59 2.17 -8.35 5.17
C VAL A 59 1.21 -9.25 5.94
N LEU A 60 0.24 -8.65 6.63
CA LEU A 60 -0.79 -9.36 7.42
C LEU A 60 -2.15 -9.36 6.71
N TYR A 61 -2.10 -9.30 5.39
CA TYR A 61 -3.22 -9.14 4.48
C TYR A 61 -2.73 -9.50 3.07
N ASP A 62 -3.66 -9.84 2.17
CA ASP A 62 -3.37 -9.87 0.74
C ASP A 62 -3.19 -8.44 0.24
N GLU A 63 -2.16 -8.20 -0.58
CA GLU A 63 -1.89 -6.90 -1.19
C GLU A 63 -1.68 -7.05 -2.70
N VAL A 64 -2.25 -6.12 -3.46
CA VAL A 64 -1.92 -5.93 -4.88
C VAL A 64 -1.34 -4.54 -5.07
N ILE A 65 -0.18 -4.49 -5.72
CA ILE A 65 0.53 -3.27 -6.11
C ILE A 65 0.36 -3.03 -7.60
N PHE A 66 0.08 -1.78 -7.97
CA PHE A 66 0.07 -1.30 -9.36
C PHE A 66 1.00 -0.12 -9.51
N VAL A 67 2.01 -0.26 -10.37
CA VAL A 67 3.04 0.78 -10.53
C VAL A 67 2.58 1.86 -11.49
N ILE A 68 2.75 3.11 -11.07
CA ILE A 68 2.34 4.31 -11.79
C ILE A 68 3.57 4.96 -12.44
N GLU A 69 4.66 5.14 -11.68
CA GLU A 69 5.93 5.69 -12.15
C GLU A 69 7.11 4.96 -11.50
N GLY A 70 8.25 4.95 -12.20
CA GLY A 70 9.48 4.33 -11.70
C GLY A 70 9.42 2.80 -11.65
N GLU A 71 10.23 2.19 -10.79
CA GLU A 71 10.28 0.74 -10.61
C GLU A 71 10.40 0.41 -9.12
N ILE A 72 9.47 -0.39 -8.62
CA ILE A 72 9.51 -0.92 -7.26
C ILE A 72 10.22 -2.27 -7.29
N GLU A 73 11.11 -2.48 -6.32
CA GLU A 73 11.73 -3.77 -6.07
C GLU A 73 11.11 -4.38 -4.81
N VAL A 74 10.60 -5.60 -4.90
CA VAL A 74 10.03 -6.33 -3.76
C VAL A 74 10.74 -7.66 -3.64
N THR A 75 11.52 -7.81 -2.57
CA THR A 75 12.22 -9.07 -2.29
C THR A 75 11.39 -9.94 -1.35
N VAL A 76 11.00 -11.13 -1.80
CA VAL A 76 10.22 -12.13 -1.04
C VAL A 76 10.93 -13.47 -1.14
N ALA A 77 11.15 -14.14 0.00
CA ALA A 77 11.82 -15.45 0.04
C ALA A 77 13.16 -15.54 -0.74
N GLY A 78 13.89 -14.43 -0.82
CA GLY A 78 15.18 -14.33 -1.54
C GLY A 78 15.07 -14.05 -3.05
N GLU A 79 13.87 -14.04 -3.62
CA GLU A 79 13.63 -13.60 -4.99
C GLU A 79 13.24 -12.11 -5.01
N THR A 80 13.80 -11.34 -5.95
CA THR A 80 13.46 -9.93 -6.12
C THR A 80 12.61 -9.73 -7.36
N HIS A 81 11.37 -9.30 -7.15
CA HIS A 81 10.45 -8.91 -8.21
C HIS A 81 10.64 -7.42 -8.51
N ARG A 82 10.94 -7.11 -9.77
CA ARG A 82 10.96 -5.74 -10.28
C ARG A 82 9.66 -5.45 -11.01
N VAL A 83 8.95 -4.43 -10.58
CA VAL A 83 7.62 -4.10 -11.10
C VAL A 83 7.67 -2.67 -11.63
N SER A 84 7.38 -2.54 -12.92
CA SER A 84 7.45 -1.32 -13.72
C SER A 84 6.05 -0.83 -14.12
N PRO A 85 5.90 0.39 -14.67
CA PRO A 85 4.60 0.98 -14.94
C PRO A 85 3.75 0.11 -15.89
N GLY A 86 2.48 -0.07 -15.54
CA GLY A 86 1.56 -0.97 -16.26
C GLY A 86 1.65 -2.44 -15.83
N GLN A 87 2.54 -2.79 -14.91
CA GLN A 87 2.61 -4.10 -14.28
C GLN A 87 1.98 -4.08 -12.88
N MET A 88 1.67 -5.27 -12.38
CA MET A 88 1.14 -5.48 -11.04
C MET A 88 1.87 -6.62 -10.34
N LEU A 89 1.93 -6.55 -9.01
CA LEU A 89 2.42 -7.61 -8.15
C LEU A 89 1.35 -7.93 -7.11
N TRP A 90 1.01 -9.20 -6.98
CA TRP A 90 0.19 -9.69 -5.87
C TRP A 90 1.10 -10.35 -4.84
N ILE A 91 0.86 -10.03 -3.58
CA ILE A 91 1.62 -10.49 -2.43
C ILE A 91 0.62 -11.13 -1.46
N PRO A 92 0.77 -12.44 -1.16
CA PRO A 92 -0.16 -13.11 -0.27
C PRO A 92 0.09 -12.76 1.19
N GLU A 93 -0.98 -12.81 2.00
CA GLU A 93 -0.90 -12.68 3.47
C GLU A 93 0.18 -13.60 4.08
N GLY A 94 0.91 -13.07 5.05
CA GLY A 94 1.97 -13.76 5.77
C GLY A 94 3.34 -13.67 5.11
N SER A 95 3.47 -13.00 3.96
CA SER A 95 4.76 -12.84 3.28
C SER A 95 5.67 -11.87 4.04
N GLU A 96 6.87 -12.33 4.40
CA GLU A 96 7.97 -11.48 4.81
C GLU A 96 8.69 -10.93 3.58
N LEU A 97 8.87 -9.61 3.53
CA LEU A 97 9.41 -8.94 2.36
C LEU A 97 10.21 -7.70 2.69
N VAL A 98 10.93 -7.20 1.68
CA VAL A 98 11.60 -5.90 1.70
C VAL A 98 11.16 -5.11 0.47
N TYR A 99 10.58 -3.93 0.70
CA TYR A 99 10.31 -2.96 -0.36
C TYR A 99 11.54 -2.07 -0.59
N GLY A 100 11.93 -1.89 -1.85
CA GLY A 100 13.05 -1.05 -2.27
C GLY A 100 12.77 -0.33 -3.61
N GLY A 101 13.80 0.25 -4.20
CA GLY A 101 13.71 0.91 -5.51
C GLY A 101 13.21 2.36 -5.44
N GLN A 102 12.74 2.86 -6.59
CA GLN A 102 12.32 4.25 -6.75
C GLN A 102 11.05 4.29 -7.62
N ALA A 103 9.90 4.44 -6.96
CA ALA A 103 8.60 4.33 -7.61
C ALA A 103 7.50 5.13 -6.92
N LEU A 104 6.48 5.48 -7.71
CA LEU A 104 5.14 5.81 -7.26
C LEU A 104 4.22 4.65 -7.65
N PHE A 105 3.49 4.10 -6.69
CA PHE A 105 2.57 2.99 -6.92
C PHE A 105 1.29 3.13 -6.11
N GLY A 106 0.21 2.54 -6.62
CA GLY A 106 -1.02 2.31 -5.88
C GLY A 106 -1.01 0.93 -5.26
N TYR A 107 -1.70 0.77 -4.13
CA TYR A 107 -1.93 -0.53 -3.52
C TYR A 107 -3.40 -0.69 -3.12
N ALA A 108 -3.87 -1.93 -3.16
CA ALA A 108 -5.14 -2.35 -2.59
C ALA A 108 -4.91 -3.60 -1.74
N LEU A 109 -5.59 -3.68 -0.60
CA LEU A 109 -5.42 -4.78 0.33
C LEU A 109 -6.73 -5.27 0.92
N TYR A 110 -6.74 -6.54 1.29
CA TYR A 110 -7.84 -7.18 2.01
C TYR A 110 -7.27 -8.13 3.08
N PRO A 111 -7.80 -8.12 4.31
CA PRO A 111 -8.85 -7.23 4.80
C PRO A 111 -8.33 -5.81 5.17
N GLY A 112 -9.10 -4.78 4.87
CA GLY A 112 -8.77 -3.37 5.16
C GLY A 112 -8.61 -3.05 6.65
N ASN A 113 -9.32 -3.80 7.50
CA ASN A 113 -9.30 -3.72 8.95
C ASN A 113 -8.31 -4.70 9.60
N TRP A 114 -7.29 -5.17 8.88
CA TRP A 114 -6.26 -6.10 9.37
C TRP A 114 -5.66 -5.70 10.72
N LYS A 115 -5.49 -4.40 10.98
CA LYS A 115 -5.00 -3.91 12.29
C LYS A 115 -5.91 -4.36 13.43
N THR A 116 -7.20 -4.13 13.29
CA THR A 116 -8.21 -4.50 14.29
C THR A 116 -8.31 -6.02 14.41
N LEU A 117 -8.24 -6.75 13.31
CA LEU A 117 -8.29 -8.22 13.31
C LEU A 117 -7.07 -8.84 14.01
N ASN A 118 -5.90 -8.20 13.92
CA ASN A 118 -4.66 -8.68 14.53
C ASN A 118 -4.34 -8.02 15.89
N CYS A 119 -5.28 -7.27 16.48
CA CYS A 119 -5.08 -6.56 17.75
C CYS A 119 -3.86 -5.61 17.76
N LEU A 120 -3.57 -4.96 16.63
CA LEU A 120 -2.48 -3.99 16.48
C LEU A 120 -3.07 -2.57 16.54
N GLU A 121 -2.56 -1.72 17.44
CA GLU A 121 -2.92 -0.28 17.53
C GLU A 121 -2.42 0.53 16.31
#